data_AF-A0A4Q3GTA0-F1
#
_entry.id   AF-A0A4Q3GTA0-F1
#
_cell.length_a   1.000
_cell.length_b   1.000
_cell.length_c   1.000
_cell.angle_alpha   90.00
_cell.angle_beta   90.00
_cell.angle_gamma   90.00
#
_symmetry.space_group_name_H-M   'P 1'
#
loop_
_entity.id
_entity.type
_entity.pdbx_description
1 polymer ?
#
loop_
_entity_poly.entity_id
_entity_poly.type
_entity_poly.pdbx_seq_one_letter_code
_entity_poly.pdbx_strand_id
1 'polypeptide(L)'
;MLVLENATRLIVNNQIRDALKREGAIAAQDTRLAILSPASLSEEEKAHARFYSTGQVVRFGRGVAATGIARGAEYRVTGLGRTPKGREVVRLADEDGRSVEWDPRLGNARQVNVFNREDRDLAVGDRIQWRLANSDLALKNAERGTVEAIDSTRASIRWDRSQRLQSVDLSRHKTWDHGYSETVFSSQSKTYDRVYVLAPVNSGMVNGQNFYTAITRARFGVKLWTEDEKRLANKLAQHSGEKASALEGLGRLSRDTAASLSGRHRDSIRARRESQKVSRESRRIDRLLTGSSKQDHRPTVRAAESARQLADVMGSFLESLLRRAATE
;
A
#
# COMPACT_ATOMS: atom_id res chain seq x y z
N MET A 1 5.84 -1.66 8.00
CA MET A 1 4.65 -1.68 8.86
C MET A 1 3.39 -1.95 8.04
N LEU A 2 2.35 -2.57 8.62
CA LEU A 2 1.03 -2.76 8.00
C LEU A 2 -0.01 -1.88 8.68
N VAL A 3 -0.85 -1.25 7.87
CA VAL A 3 -1.98 -0.43 8.31
C VAL A 3 -3.25 -0.84 7.56
N LEU A 4 -4.42 -0.50 8.07
CA LEU A 4 -5.68 -0.86 7.42
C LEU A 4 -6.00 0.09 6.25
N GLU A 5 -5.83 1.40 6.47
CA GLU A 5 -6.28 2.45 5.57
C GLU A 5 -5.12 3.16 4.87
N ASN A 6 -5.37 3.68 3.65
CA ASN A 6 -4.37 4.43 2.90
C ASN A 6 -4.06 5.79 3.53
N ALA A 7 -5.04 6.45 4.17
CA ALA A 7 -4.81 7.71 4.88
C ALA A 7 -3.85 7.50 6.06
N THR A 8 -4.08 6.47 6.88
CA THR A 8 -3.17 6.08 7.97
C THR A 8 -1.77 5.74 7.45
N ARG A 9 -1.66 5.11 6.28
CA ARG A 9 -0.36 4.81 5.65
C ARG A 9 0.47 6.07 5.43
N LEU A 10 -0.14 7.14 4.94
CA LEU A 10 0.54 8.41 4.70
C LEU A 10 1.03 9.03 6.01
N ILE A 11 0.18 9.05 7.03
CA ILE A 11 0.53 9.56 8.37
C ILE A 11 1.70 8.79 8.96
N VAL A 12 1.60 7.46 8.97
CA VAL A 12 2.64 6.56 9.49
C VAL A 12 3.95 6.71 8.72
N ASN A 13 3.90 6.82 7.39
CA ASN A 13 5.10 7.04 6.58
C ASN A 13 5.82 8.33 6.97
N ASN A 14 5.08 9.44 7.07
CA ASN A 14 5.66 10.73 7.44
C ASN A 14 6.28 10.69 8.83
N GLN A 15 5.59 10.09 9.81
CA GLN A 15 6.09 10.08 11.17
C GLN A 15 7.28 9.12 11.37
N ILE A 16 7.32 7.98 10.67
CA ILE A 16 8.53 7.13 10.61
C ILE A 16 9.69 7.94 10.03
N ARG A 17 9.45 8.64 8.93
CA ARG A 17 10.46 9.47 8.27
C ARG A 17 11.01 10.56 9.20
N ASP A 18 10.14 11.28 9.90
CA ASP A 18 10.53 12.31 10.86
C ASP A 18 11.38 11.75 12.00
N ALA A 19 11.05 10.54 12.48
CA ALA A 19 11.86 9.88 13.49
C ALA A 19 13.23 9.46 12.96
N LEU A 20 13.29 8.89 11.74
CA LEU A 20 14.55 8.53 11.09
C LEU A 20 15.45 9.72 10.81
N LYS A 21 14.89 10.89 10.49
CA LYS A 21 15.66 12.14 10.35
C LYS A 21 16.28 12.56 11.67
N ARG A 22 15.51 12.55 12.75
CA ARG A 22 15.99 12.93 14.08
C ARG A 22 17.12 12.02 14.55
N GLU A 23 17.08 10.75 14.16
CA GLU A 23 18.12 9.76 14.47
C GLU A 23 19.30 9.77 13.49
N GLY A 24 19.26 10.61 12.44
CA GLY A 24 20.32 10.68 11.43
C GLY A 24 20.38 9.46 10.50
N ALA A 25 19.37 8.59 10.52
CA ALA A 25 19.29 7.41 9.66
C ALA A 25 18.94 7.77 8.20
N ILE A 26 18.26 8.89 7.98
CA ILE A 26 18.06 9.49 6.66
C ILE A 26 18.53 10.95 6.66
N ALA A 27 18.89 11.45 5.49
CA ALA A 27 19.40 12.81 5.36
C ALA A 27 18.36 13.85 5.81
N ALA A 28 18.84 14.94 6.42
CA ALA A 28 17.98 16.04 6.84
C ALA A 28 17.42 16.85 5.64
N GLN A 29 18.20 16.92 4.55
CA GLN A 29 17.84 17.67 3.35
C GLN A 29 16.80 16.92 2.52
N ASP A 30 15.74 17.65 2.17
CA ASP A 30 14.65 17.16 1.34
C ASP A 30 14.73 17.72 -0.08
N THR A 31 14.38 16.88 -1.03
CA THR A 31 14.05 17.25 -2.39
C THR A 31 12.57 17.05 -2.60
N ARG A 32 11.84 18.14 -2.85
CA ARG A 32 10.40 18.12 -3.09
C ARG A 32 10.10 17.76 -4.54
N LEU A 33 9.34 16.69 -4.75
CA LEU A 33 9.07 16.13 -6.07
C LEU A 33 7.56 15.91 -6.27
N ALA A 34 7.09 16.11 -7.50
CA ALA A 34 5.72 15.81 -7.87
C ALA A 34 5.52 14.31 -8.09
N ILE A 35 4.50 13.74 -7.48
CA ILE A 35 4.08 12.35 -7.64
C ILE A 35 2.66 12.26 -8.20
N LEU A 36 2.32 11.06 -8.69
CA LEU A 36 0.99 10.69 -9.15
C LEU A 36 0.42 9.57 -8.27
N SER A 37 -0.51 9.95 -7.40
CA SER A 37 -1.22 9.05 -6.49
C SER A 37 -2.53 8.58 -7.13
N PRO A 38 -2.88 7.27 -7.13
CA PRO A 38 -4.11 6.79 -7.75
C PRO A 38 -5.38 7.41 -7.11
N ALA A 39 -6.30 7.92 -7.93
CA ALA A 39 -7.51 8.64 -7.48
C ALA A 39 -8.64 7.74 -6.92
N SER A 40 -8.42 6.43 -6.81
CA SER A 40 -9.37 5.43 -6.25
C SER A 40 -10.77 5.39 -6.89
N LEU A 41 -10.90 5.79 -8.16
CA LEU A 41 -12.15 5.69 -8.92
C LEU A 41 -12.45 4.25 -9.34
N SER A 42 -13.71 3.82 -9.17
CA SER A 42 -14.22 2.54 -9.68
C SER A 42 -14.26 2.51 -11.22
N GLU A 43 -14.45 1.33 -11.82
CA GLU A 43 -14.61 1.22 -13.27
C GLU A 43 -15.87 1.95 -13.76
N GLU A 44 -16.94 1.89 -12.97
CA GLU A 44 -18.20 2.56 -13.22
C GLU A 44 -18.06 4.08 -13.06
N GLU A 45 -17.41 4.55 -12.00
CA GLU A 45 -17.19 5.98 -11.78
C GLU A 45 -16.35 6.60 -12.90
N LYS A 46 -15.33 5.87 -13.40
CA LYS A 46 -14.54 6.28 -14.57
C LYS A 46 -15.37 6.45 -15.85
N ALA A 47 -16.56 5.86 -15.94
CA ALA A 47 -17.44 6.05 -17.10
C ALA A 47 -18.25 7.36 -17.04
N HIS A 48 -18.22 8.11 -15.92
CA HIS A 48 -19.02 9.32 -15.75
C HIS A 48 -18.14 10.55 -15.49
N ALA A 49 -18.28 11.56 -16.35
CA ALA A 49 -17.47 12.79 -16.31
C ALA A 49 -17.52 13.51 -14.94
N ARG A 50 -18.65 13.47 -14.23
CA ARG A 50 -18.83 14.11 -12.92
C ARG A 50 -17.85 13.68 -11.82
N PHE A 51 -17.23 12.50 -11.93
CA PHE A 51 -16.28 12.01 -10.93
C PHE A 51 -14.83 12.47 -11.18
N TYR A 52 -14.61 13.23 -12.26
CA TYR A 52 -13.33 13.83 -12.57
C TYR A 52 -13.26 15.23 -11.97
N SER A 53 -12.17 15.50 -11.26
CA SER A 53 -11.91 16.78 -10.61
C SER A 53 -10.79 17.53 -11.32
N THR A 54 -10.91 18.86 -11.41
CA THR A 54 -9.86 19.73 -11.96
C THR A 54 -8.54 19.50 -11.23
N GLY A 55 -7.45 19.44 -12.00
CA GLY A 55 -6.09 19.18 -11.49
C GLY A 55 -5.70 17.70 -11.46
N GLN A 56 -6.65 16.76 -11.62
CA GLN A 56 -6.33 15.35 -11.81
C GLN A 56 -5.55 15.12 -13.11
N VAL A 57 -4.77 14.05 -13.14
CA VAL A 57 -4.01 13.60 -14.31
C VAL A 57 -4.58 12.28 -14.79
N VAL A 58 -4.92 12.21 -16.07
CA VAL A 58 -5.44 11.03 -16.75
C VAL A 58 -4.37 10.48 -17.68
N ARG A 59 -4.12 9.17 -17.59
CA ARG A 59 -3.21 8.45 -18.49
C ARG A 59 -3.94 7.32 -19.18
N PHE A 60 -3.84 7.29 -20.50
CA PHE A 60 -4.54 6.32 -21.35
C PHE A 60 -3.61 5.16 -21.75
N GLY A 61 -4.05 3.93 -21.48
CA GLY A 61 -3.35 2.70 -21.89
C GLY A 61 -3.42 2.44 -23.40
N ARG A 62 -4.37 3.08 -24.10
CA ARG A 62 -4.55 3.05 -25.55
C ARG A 62 -4.91 4.46 -26.05
N GLY A 63 -4.41 4.83 -27.22
CA GLY A 63 -4.79 6.10 -27.84
C GLY A 63 -6.26 6.12 -28.28
N VAL A 64 -6.87 7.30 -28.27
CA VAL A 64 -8.22 7.54 -28.78
C VAL A 64 -8.11 8.47 -29.99
N ALA A 65 -8.11 7.88 -31.19
CA ALA A 65 -7.88 8.61 -32.43
C ALA A 65 -8.91 9.73 -32.66
N ALA A 66 -10.18 9.48 -32.31
CA ALA A 66 -11.28 10.43 -32.50
C ALA A 66 -11.07 11.79 -31.80
N THR A 67 -10.29 11.83 -30.72
CA THR A 67 -10.01 13.05 -29.92
C THR A 67 -8.52 13.42 -29.93
N GLY A 68 -7.69 12.69 -30.70
CA GLY A 68 -6.24 12.90 -30.73
C GLY A 68 -5.55 12.61 -29.39
N ILE A 69 -6.07 11.66 -28.61
CA ILE A 69 -5.44 11.22 -27.35
C ILE A 69 -4.37 10.19 -27.66
N ALA A 70 -3.14 10.46 -27.23
CA ALA A 70 -2.01 9.56 -27.40
C ALA A 70 -1.97 8.49 -26.32
N ARG A 71 -1.46 7.31 -26.68
CA ARG A 71 -1.20 6.22 -25.74
C ARG A 71 -0.06 6.62 -24.80
N GLY A 72 -0.25 6.41 -23.50
CA GLY A 72 0.78 6.60 -22.47
C GLY A 72 1.01 8.06 -22.04
N ALA A 73 0.52 9.03 -22.80
CA ALA A 73 0.62 10.45 -22.46
C ALA A 73 -0.22 10.84 -21.23
N GLU A 74 0.27 11.83 -20.50
CA GLU A 74 -0.40 12.43 -19.34
C GLU A 74 -1.26 13.61 -19.79
N TYR A 75 -2.52 13.64 -19.37
CA TYR A 75 -3.45 14.74 -19.63
C TYR A 75 -3.98 15.31 -18.33
N ARG A 76 -3.98 16.62 -18.16
CA ARG A 76 -4.55 17.30 -16.99
C ARG A 76 -6.03 17.60 -17.19
N VAL A 77 -6.86 17.26 -16.20
CA VAL A 77 -8.26 17.67 -16.17
C VAL A 77 -8.33 19.17 -15.90
N THR A 78 -8.85 19.93 -16.85
CA THR A 78 -9.07 21.38 -16.71
C THR A 78 -10.49 21.71 -16.27
N GLY A 79 -11.44 20.81 -16.53
CA GLY A 79 -12.80 20.90 -16.01
C GLY A 79 -13.77 19.98 -16.75
N LEU A 80 -15.07 20.22 -16.56
CA LEU A 80 -16.14 19.52 -17.26
C LEU A 80 -16.66 20.36 -18.43
N GLY A 81 -17.13 19.71 -19.48
CA GLY A 81 -17.74 20.31 -20.65
C GLY A 81 -19.03 19.59 -21.06
N ARG A 82 -19.67 20.07 -22.11
CA ARG A 82 -20.84 19.42 -22.71
C ARG A 82 -20.71 19.43 -24.22
N THR A 83 -20.95 18.27 -24.84
CA THR A 83 -21.09 18.18 -26.31
C THR A 83 -22.30 18.99 -26.79
N PRO A 84 -22.40 19.29 -28.10
CA PRO A 84 -23.59 19.92 -28.69
C PRO A 84 -24.90 19.13 -28.43
N LYS A 85 -24.80 17.82 -28.19
CA LYS A 85 -25.93 16.94 -27.86
C LYS A 85 -26.23 16.88 -26.34
N GLY A 86 -25.66 17.79 -25.54
CA GLY A 86 -25.90 17.91 -24.11
C GLY A 86 -25.18 16.88 -23.22
N ARG A 87 -24.38 15.97 -23.79
CA ARG A 87 -23.65 14.94 -23.03
C ARG A 87 -22.45 15.53 -22.31
N GLU A 88 -22.26 15.16 -21.03
CA GLU A 88 -21.10 15.58 -20.22
C GLU A 88 -19.81 14.95 -20.74
N VAL A 89 -18.76 15.77 -20.84
CA VAL A 89 -17.41 15.39 -21.26
C VAL A 89 -16.39 15.98 -20.30
N VAL A 90 -15.20 15.40 -20.26
CA VAL A 90 -14.07 15.90 -19.49
C VAL A 90 -13.18 16.71 -20.43
N ARG A 91 -12.87 17.95 -20.06
CA ARG A 91 -11.88 18.78 -20.75
C ARG A 91 -10.51 18.44 -20.19
N LEU A 92 -9.63 18.04 -21.10
CA LEU A 92 -8.27 17.59 -20.82
C LEU A 92 -7.29 18.51 -21.54
N ALA A 93 -6.14 18.81 -20.94
CA ALA A 93 -5.03 19.50 -21.58
C ALA A 93 -3.79 18.59 -21.57
N ASP A 94 -3.08 18.51 -22.70
CA ASP A 94 -1.75 17.87 -22.73
C ASP A 94 -0.66 18.81 -22.19
N GLU A 95 0.61 18.36 -22.26
CA GLU A 95 1.77 19.14 -21.79
C GLU A 95 1.98 20.43 -22.59
N ASP A 96 1.59 20.44 -23.88
CA ASP A 96 1.68 21.59 -24.77
C ASP A 96 0.50 22.57 -24.60
N GLY A 97 -0.45 22.25 -23.71
CA GLY A 97 -1.62 23.06 -23.44
C GLY A 97 -2.76 22.89 -24.43
N ARG A 98 -2.67 21.93 -25.36
CA ARG A 98 -3.75 21.63 -26.30
C ARG A 98 -4.91 20.98 -25.54
N SER A 99 -6.07 21.61 -25.65
CA SER A 99 -7.30 21.13 -25.03
C SER A 99 -7.99 20.08 -25.91
N VAL A 100 -8.40 18.97 -25.30
CA VAL A 100 -9.21 17.92 -25.92
C VAL A 100 -10.45 17.64 -25.06
N GLU A 101 -11.59 17.44 -25.71
CA GLU A 101 -12.81 16.99 -25.05
C GLU A 101 -12.89 15.47 -25.14
N TRP A 102 -13.06 14.82 -23.99
CA TRP A 102 -13.09 13.37 -23.90
C TRP A 102 -14.40 12.91 -23.23
N ASP A 103 -15.12 12.00 -23.89
CA ASP A 103 -16.31 11.34 -23.32
C ASP A 103 -15.88 10.02 -22.66
N PRO A 104 -15.94 9.91 -21.32
CA PRO A 104 -15.47 8.72 -20.63
C PRO A 104 -16.26 7.44 -20.96
N ARG A 105 -17.47 7.57 -21.52
CA ARG A 105 -18.33 6.44 -21.88
C ARG A 105 -17.95 5.75 -23.19
N LEU A 106 -17.22 6.44 -24.07
CA LEU A 106 -16.85 5.92 -25.39
C LEU A 106 -15.60 5.04 -25.37
N GLY A 107 -14.92 4.94 -24.22
CA GLY A 107 -13.69 4.17 -24.04
C GLY A 107 -13.85 2.99 -23.07
N ASN A 108 -12.78 2.20 -22.96
CA ASN A 108 -12.68 1.16 -21.95
C ASN A 108 -12.10 1.76 -20.66
N ALA A 109 -12.91 1.85 -19.61
CA ALA A 109 -12.51 2.39 -18.30
C ALA A 109 -11.27 1.70 -17.69
N ARG A 110 -11.02 0.42 -18.01
CA ARG A 110 -9.82 -0.32 -17.56
C ARG A 110 -8.53 0.20 -18.17
N GLN A 111 -8.62 0.84 -19.33
CA GLN A 111 -7.48 1.46 -20.00
C GLN A 111 -7.28 2.90 -19.56
N VAL A 112 -8.07 3.41 -18.61
CA VAL A 112 -7.96 4.77 -18.09
C VAL A 112 -7.43 4.71 -16.65
N ASN A 113 -6.27 5.31 -16.44
CA ASN A 113 -5.71 5.51 -15.11
C ASN A 113 -5.88 6.98 -14.72
N VAL A 114 -6.42 7.22 -13.53
CA VAL A 114 -6.67 8.57 -13.01
C VAL A 114 -5.85 8.76 -11.74
N PHE A 115 -5.15 9.88 -11.67
CA PHE A 115 -4.22 10.22 -10.61
C PHE A 115 -4.53 11.59 -10.03
N ASN A 116 -4.31 11.72 -8.74
CA ASN A 116 -4.14 13.00 -8.07
C ASN A 116 -2.67 13.37 -8.14
N ARG A 117 -2.39 14.60 -8.60
CA ARG A 117 -1.04 15.17 -8.53
C ARG A 117 -0.81 15.70 -7.13
N GLU A 118 0.25 15.21 -6.50
CA GLU A 118 0.61 15.59 -5.14
C GLU A 118 2.12 15.82 -5.08
N ASP A 119 2.60 16.51 -4.04
CA ASP A 119 4.03 16.62 -3.78
C ASP A 119 4.45 15.66 -2.68
N ARG A 120 5.69 15.17 -2.78
CA ARG A 120 6.36 14.38 -1.75
C ARG A 120 7.79 14.81 -1.59
N ASP A 121 8.22 14.88 -0.33
CA ASP A 121 9.60 15.12 0.03
C ASP A 121 10.38 13.80 -0.02
N LEU A 122 11.57 13.84 -0.60
CA LEU A 122 12.48 12.71 -0.71
C LEU A 122 13.87 13.09 -0.19
N ALA A 123 14.46 12.22 0.62
CA ALA A 123 15.80 12.38 1.16
C ALA A 123 16.68 11.16 0.82
N VAL A 124 17.99 11.35 0.86
CA VAL A 124 18.94 10.23 0.78
C VAL A 124 18.73 9.31 1.99
N GLY A 125 18.68 8.01 1.74
CA GLY A 125 18.32 6.98 2.72
C GLY A 125 16.82 6.66 2.76
N ASP A 126 15.95 7.45 2.10
CA ASP A 126 14.53 7.17 2.13
C ASP A 126 14.19 5.81 1.49
N ARG A 127 13.25 5.11 2.13
CA ARG A 127 12.66 3.89 1.59
C ARG A 127 11.42 4.24 0.78
N ILE A 128 11.37 3.79 -0.47
CA ILE A 128 10.26 4.06 -1.38
C ILE A 128 9.58 2.78 -1.86
N GLN A 129 8.35 2.92 -2.32
CA GLN A 129 7.57 1.88 -2.98
C GLN A 129 7.04 2.39 -4.31
N TRP A 130 7.26 1.60 -5.35
CA TRP A 130 6.71 1.83 -6.67
C TRP A 130 5.24 1.36 -6.72
N ARG A 131 4.31 2.26 -7.02
CA ARG A 131 2.86 2.04 -6.83
C ARG A 131 2.16 1.39 -8.03
N LEU A 132 2.82 1.36 -9.18
CA LEU A 132 2.30 0.77 -10.42
C LEU A 132 3.41 0.04 -11.17
N ALA A 133 3.10 -1.03 -11.89
CA ALA A 133 4.10 -1.66 -12.75
C ALA A 133 4.62 -0.64 -13.79
N ASN A 134 5.92 -0.68 -14.06
CA ASN A 134 6.59 0.19 -15.00
C ASN A 134 7.55 -0.65 -15.86
N SER A 135 7.22 -0.82 -17.13
CA SER A 135 8.01 -1.58 -18.10
C SER A 135 9.38 -0.97 -18.35
N ASP A 136 9.43 0.36 -18.47
CA ASP A 136 10.64 1.09 -18.85
C ASP A 136 11.73 0.96 -17.77
N LEU A 137 11.28 0.87 -16.51
CA LEU A 137 12.16 0.64 -15.37
C LEU A 137 12.29 -0.85 -15.00
N ALA A 138 11.59 -1.76 -15.67
CA ALA A 138 11.44 -3.17 -15.32
C ALA A 138 10.99 -3.39 -13.86
N LEU A 139 10.06 -2.56 -13.37
CA LEU A 139 9.53 -2.62 -12.01
C LEU A 139 8.14 -3.27 -11.98
N LYS A 140 7.96 -4.19 -11.03
CA LYS A 140 6.65 -4.76 -10.72
C LYS A 140 5.88 -3.83 -9.77
N ASN A 141 4.57 -4.02 -9.70
CA ASN A 141 3.77 -3.31 -8.71
C ASN A 141 4.27 -3.63 -7.29
N ALA A 142 4.30 -2.61 -6.43
CA ALA A 142 4.76 -2.65 -5.04
C ALA A 142 6.23 -3.08 -4.87
N GLU A 143 7.06 -2.94 -5.91
CA GLU A 143 8.52 -3.03 -5.79
C GLU A 143 9.01 -1.96 -4.81
N ARG A 144 10.02 -2.29 -3.99
CA ARG A 144 10.57 -1.38 -2.98
C ARG A 144 12.06 -1.20 -3.18
N GLY A 145 12.55 -0.04 -2.78
CA GLY A 145 13.96 0.26 -2.81
C GLY A 145 14.34 1.37 -1.84
N THR A 146 15.64 1.59 -1.73
CA THR A 146 16.24 2.64 -0.90
C THR A 146 16.95 3.63 -1.80
N VAL A 147 16.76 4.92 -1.53
CA VAL A 147 17.45 6.00 -2.24
C VAL A 147 18.88 6.13 -1.72
N GLU A 148 19.88 5.87 -2.58
CA GLU A 148 21.30 5.99 -2.23
C GLU A 148 21.87 7.38 -2.56
N ALA A 149 21.31 8.08 -3.55
CA ALA A 149 21.70 9.45 -3.92
C ALA A 149 20.56 10.17 -4.62
N ILE A 150 20.54 11.50 -4.53
CA ILE A 150 19.58 12.37 -5.22
C ILE A 150 20.36 13.53 -5.83
N ASP A 151 20.10 13.80 -7.10
CA ASP A 151 20.55 14.97 -7.83
C ASP A 151 19.35 15.60 -8.53
N SER A 152 18.78 16.63 -7.92
CA SER A 152 17.55 17.29 -8.37
C SER A 152 16.43 16.28 -8.62
N THR A 153 16.03 16.04 -9.87
CA THR A 153 14.96 15.10 -10.22
C THR A 153 15.44 13.66 -10.42
N ARG A 154 16.74 13.42 -10.42
CA ARG A 154 17.33 12.10 -10.65
C ARG A 154 17.75 11.45 -9.34
N ALA A 155 17.27 10.24 -9.08
CA ALA A 155 17.63 9.47 -7.90
C ALA A 155 18.31 8.14 -8.26
N SER A 156 19.34 7.77 -7.51
CA SER A 156 19.92 6.43 -7.56
C SER A 156 19.23 5.55 -6.51
N ILE A 157 18.51 4.54 -6.97
CA ILE A 157 17.69 3.67 -6.12
C ILE A 157 18.22 2.24 -6.15
N ARG A 158 18.47 1.69 -4.96
CA ARG A 158 18.79 0.28 -4.75
C ARG A 158 17.51 -0.51 -4.54
N TRP A 159 17.18 -1.43 -5.45
CA TRP A 159 15.95 -2.21 -5.36
C TRP A 159 16.11 -3.44 -4.45
N ASP A 160 15.13 -3.69 -3.58
CA ASP A 160 15.21 -4.76 -2.58
C ASP A 160 15.27 -6.17 -3.20
N ARG A 161 14.48 -6.45 -4.26
CA ARG A 161 14.42 -7.82 -4.81
C ARG A 161 15.62 -8.16 -5.68
N SER A 162 16.00 -7.23 -6.54
CA SER A 162 17.07 -7.46 -7.53
C SER A 162 18.44 -7.02 -7.03
N GLN A 163 18.50 -6.26 -5.93
CA GLN A 163 19.74 -5.66 -5.38
C GLN A 163 20.49 -4.76 -6.38
N ARG A 164 19.90 -4.45 -7.54
CA ARG A 164 20.51 -3.57 -8.54
C ARG A 164 20.37 -2.11 -8.13
N LEU A 165 21.39 -1.32 -8.43
CA LEU A 165 21.34 0.13 -8.39
C LEU A 165 20.81 0.64 -9.74
N GLN A 166 19.83 1.53 -9.72
CA GLN A 166 19.28 2.13 -10.94
C GLN A 166 19.14 3.63 -10.77
N SER A 167 19.61 4.39 -11.76
CA SER A 167 19.30 5.82 -11.87
C SER A 167 17.91 6.00 -12.48
N VAL A 168 17.04 6.74 -11.80
CA VAL A 168 15.66 6.99 -12.21
C VAL A 168 15.39 8.48 -12.23
N ASP A 169 14.82 8.96 -13.33
CA ASP A 169 14.31 10.33 -13.45
C ASP A 169 12.89 10.41 -12.88
N LEU A 170 12.78 10.97 -11.68
CA LEU A 170 11.53 11.10 -10.93
C LEU A 170 10.64 12.23 -11.47
N SER A 171 11.13 13.08 -12.38
CA SER A 171 10.28 14.03 -13.11
C SER A 171 9.46 13.36 -14.20
N ARG A 172 9.93 12.21 -14.72
CA ARG A 172 9.23 11.39 -15.72
C ARG A 172 8.46 10.24 -15.08
N HIS A 173 9.02 9.65 -14.03
CA HIS A 173 8.48 8.47 -13.37
C HIS A 173 7.93 8.84 -11.99
N LYS A 174 6.67 9.27 -11.96
CA LYS A 174 6.04 9.92 -10.78
C LYS A 174 5.21 8.99 -9.88
N THR A 175 5.13 7.69 -10.18
CA THR A 175 4.20 6.76 -9.51
C THR A 175 4.84 6.06 -8.30
N TRP A 176 5.69 6.77 -7.56
CA TRP A 176 6.32 6.28 -6.34
C TRP A 176 5.73 6.98 -5.12
N ASP A 177 5.91 6.36 -3.95
CA ASP A 177 5.53 6.92 -2.67
C ASP A 177 6.47 6.36 -1.58
N HIS A 178 6.43 6.87 -0.36
CA HIS A 178 7.23 6.31 0.74
C HIS A 178 6.83 4.87 1.06
N GLY A 179 7.83 4.03 1.31
CA GLY A 179 7.72 2.57 1.42
C GLY A 179 7.86 2.01 2.83
N TYR A 180 7.73 2.83 3.87
CA TYR A 180 7.86 2.40 5.28
C TYR A 180 6.66 1.58 5.77
N SER A 181 5.47 1.94 5.31
CA SER A 181 4.22 1.25 5.60
C SER A 181 3.45 0.89 4.33
N GLU A 182 2.61 -0.13 4.43
CA GLU A 182 1.69 -0.51 3.36
C GLU A 182 0.33 -0.93 3.94
N THR A 183 -0.70 -0.93 3.10
CA THR A 183 -2.02 -1.39 3.54
C THR A 183 -2.05 -2.92 3.60
N VAL A 184 -2.83 -3.48 4.53
CA VAL A 184 -3.03 -4.94 4.66
C VAL A 184 -3.47 -5.56 3.34
N PHE A 185 -4.39 -4.92 2.60
CA PHE A 185 -4.81 -5.38 1.28
C PHE A 185 -3.64 -5.48 0.29
N SER A 186 -2.81 -4.43 0.22
CA SER A 186 -1.63 -4.43 -0.68
C SER A 186 -0.52 -5.40 -0.26
N SER A 187 -0.58 -5.92 0.97
CA SER A 187 0.36 -6.91 1.51
C SER A 187 -0.03 -8.36 1.16
N GLN A 188 -1.20 -8.58 0.57
CA GLN A 188 -1.68 -9.91 0.26
C GLN A 188 -0.68 -10.66 -0.63
N SER A 189 -0.47 -11.94 -0.31
CA SER A 189 0.52 -12.81 -0.97
C SER A 189 1.99 -12.43 -0.76
N LYS A 190 2.31 -11.46 0.11
CA LYS A 190 3.68 -11.18 0.55
C LYS A 190 3.99 -11.88 1.88
N THR A 191 5.28 -12.07 2.14
CA THR A 191 5.80 -12.58 3.42
C THR A 191 6.90 -11.65 3.91
N TYR A 192 6.88 -11.34 5.20
CA TYR A 192 7.84 -10.47 5.89
C TYR A 192 8.44 -11.21 7.06
N ASP A 193 9.69 -10.91 7.38
CA ASP A 193 10.34 -11.50 8.56
C ASP A 193 9.62 -11.11 9.86
N ARG A 194 9.34 -9.82 10.02
CA ARG A 194 8.53 -9.28 11.11
C ARG A 194 7.47 -8.35 10.57
N VAL A 195 6.31 -8.36 11.21
CA VAL A 195 5.19 -7.49 10.85
C VAL A 195 4.77 -6.68 12.05
N TYR A 196 4.65 -5.39 11.82
CA TYR A 196 4.17 -4.42 12.77
C TYR A 196 2.81 -3.92 12.29
N VAL A 197 1.74 -4.10 13.07
CA VAL A 197 0.37 -3.77 12.67
C VAL A 197 -0.16 -2.67 13.58
N LEU A 198 -0.60 -1.56 13.00
CA LEU A 198 -1.43 -0.59 13.73
C LEU A 198 -2.90 -0.97 13.60
N ALA A 199 -3.56 -1.07 14.75
CA ALA A 199 -4.86 -1.66 14.94
C ALA A 199 -5.79 -0.68 15.67
N PRO A 200 -6.14 0.47 15.06
CA PRO A 200 -6.96 1.47 15.71
C PRO A 200 -8.38 0.94 15.86
N VAL A 201 -8.84 0.74 17.10
CA VAL A 201 -10.14 0.11 17.42
C VAL A 201 -11.30 0.85 16.75
N ASN A 202 -11.20 2.16 16.58
CA ASN A 202 -12.25 2.98 15.97
C ASN A 202 -12.34 2.84 14.43
N SER A 203 -11.34 2.26 13.76
CA SER A 203 -11.41 2.08 12.29
C SER A 203 -12.51 1.10 11.90
N GLY A 204 -13.33 1.49 10.91
CA GLY A 204 -14.36 0.64 10.32
C GLY A 204 -13.80 -0.59 9.57
N MET A 205 -12.49 -0.58 9.27
CA MET A 205 -11.81 -1.69 8.61
C MET A 205 -11.26 -2.74 9.59
N VAL A 206 -11.47 -2.57 10.90
CA VAL A 206 -11.12 -3.58 11.91
C VAL A 206 -12.07 -4.76 11.82
N ASN A 207 -11.59 -5.85 11.25
CA ASN A 207 -12.32 -7.13 11.18
C ASN A 207 -11.35 -8.32 11.18
N GLY A 208 -11.87 -9.51 11.48
CA GLY A 208 -11.11 -10.76 11.57
C GLY A 208 -10.31 -11.07 10.30
N GLN A 209 -10.88 -10.93 9.11
CA GLN A 209 -10.22 -11.24 7.85
C GLN A 209 -9.00 -10.36 7.55
N ASN A 210 -9.09 -9.06 7.82
CA ASN A 210 -7.98 -8.12 7.66
C ASN A 210 -6.84 -8.45 8.63
N PHE A 211 -7.16 -8.69 9.90
CA PHE A 211 -6.15 -9.02 10.90
C PHE A 211 -5.52 -10.39 10.68
N TYR A 212 -6.32 -11.38 10.28
CA TYR A 212 -5.83 -12.68 9.85
C TYR A 212 -4.83 -12.53 8.70
N THR A 213 -5.17 -11.73 7.69
CA THR A 213 -4.27 -11.47 6.56
C THR A 213 -2.97 -10.81 7.04
N ALA A 214 -3.06 -9.76 7.87
CA ALA A 214 -1.90 -9.03 8.39
C ALA A 214 -0.96 -9.94 9.20
N ILE A 215 -1.50 -10.73 10.14
CA ILE A 215 -0.74 -11.62 11.02
C ILE A 215 -0.06 -12.74 10.20
N THR A 216 -0.77 -13.30 9.22
CA THR A 216 -0.22 -14.39 8.39
C THR A 216 0.87 -13.95 7.41
N ARG A 217 1.13 -12.63 7.26
CA ARG A 217 2.28 -12.17 6.48
C ARG A 217 3.61 -12.39 7.21
N ALA A 218 3.61 -12.55 8.54
CA ALA A 218 4.84 -12.65 9.34
C ALA A 218 5.46 -14.06 9.31
N ARG A 219 6.77 -14.15 9.06
CA ARG A 219 7.56 -15.38 9.15
C ARG A 219 8.02 -15.67 10.57
N PHE A 220 8.46 -14.64 11.31
CA PHE A 220 9.07 -14.81 12.63
C PHE A 220 8.26 -14.20 13.78
N GLY A 221 7.56 -13.11 13.55
CA GLY A 221 6.80 -12.48 14.63
C GLY A 221 5.92 -11.34 14.16
N VAL A 222 4.84 -11.13 14.90
CA VAL A 222 3.91 -10.01 14.72
C VAL A 222 3.90 -9.19 16.01
N LYS A 223 3.80 -7.87 15.91
CA LYS A 223 3.43 -7.00 17.04
C LYS A 223 2.27 -6.12 16.59
N LEU A 224 1.21 -6.10 17.39
CA LEU A 224 0.02 -5.30 17.17
C LEU A 224 0.05 -4.12 18.15
N TRP A 225 -0.30 -2.94 17.66
CA TRP A 225 -0.47 -1.73 18.46
C TRP A 225 -1.92 -1.28 18.36
N THR A 226 -2.57 -1.16 19.52
CA THR A 226 -3.96 -0.77 19.68
C THR A 226 -4.07 0.10 20.91
N GLU A 227 -5.01 1.03 20.92
CA GLU A 227 -5.33 1.86 22.09
C GLU A 227 -5.97 1.05 23.22
N ASP A 228 -6.72 -0.01 22.88
CA ASP A 228 -7.38 -0.89 23.84
C ASP A 228 -7.40 -2.33 23.31
N GLU A 229 -6.72 -3.23 24.01
CA GLU A 229 -6.64 -4.66 23.65
C GLU A 229 -7.99 -5.37 23.81
N LYS A 230 -8.73 -5.09 24.88
CA LYS A 230 -10.01 -5.76 25.17
C LYS A 230 -11.05 -5.33 24.16
N ARG A 231 -11.11 -4.04 23.85
CA ARG A 231 -12.07 -3.49 22.88
C ARG A 231 -11.73 -3.95 21.47
N LEU A 232 -10.45 -4.04 21.10
CA LEU A 232 -10.03 -4.66 19.84
C LEU A 232 -10.47 -6.12 19.75
N ALA A 233 -10.20 -6.93 20.79
CA ALA A 233 -10.56 -8.34 20.82
C ALA A 233 -12.07 -8.54 20.67
N ASN A 234 -12.87 -7.76 21.39
CA ASN A 234 -14.34 -7.78 21.28
C ASN A 234 -14.81 -7.40 19.87
N LYS A 235 -14.25 -6.35 19.27
CA LYS A 235 -14.60 -5.92 17.92
C LYS A 235 -14.25 -7.00 16.88
N LEU A 236 -13.08 -7.61 17.00
CA LEU A 236 -12.67 -8.71 16.10
C LEU A 236 -13.53 -9.96 16.25
N ALA A 237 -14.02 -10.25 17.46
CA ALA A 237 -14.93 -11.36 17.71
C ALA A 237 -16.32 -11.13 17.10
N GLN A 238 -16.79 -9.87 17.07
CA GLN A 238 -18.09 -9.49 16.52
C GLN A 238 -18.07 -9.29 15.00
N HIS A 239 -16.94 -8.88 14.44
CA HIS A 239 -16.78 -8.57 13.03
C HIS A 239 -15.81 -9.53 12.35
N SER A 240 -16.32 -10.65 11.82
CA SER A 240 -15.49 -11.61 11.07
C SER A 240 -14.87 -11.01 9.81
N GLY A 241 -15.58 -10.07 9.18
CA GLY A 241 -15.19 -9.49 7.87
C GLY A 241 -15.66 -10.34 6.69
N GLU A 242 -16.37 -11.45 6.94
CA GLU A 242 -16.96 -12.27 5.89
C GLU A 242 -18.05 -11.48 5.16
N LYS A 243 -17.96 -11.47 3.84
CA LYS A 243 -18.98 -10.83 2.99
C LYS A 243 -20.19 -11.74 2.94
N ALA A 244 -21.36 -11.21 3.32
CA ALA A 244 -22.62 -11.90 3.10
C ALA A 244 -22.89 -12.00 1.59
N SER A 245 -23.27 -13.19 1.13
CA SER A 245 -23.78 -13.37 -0.22
C SER A 245 -25.13 -12.64 -0.39
N ALA A 246 -25.50 -12.31 -1.64
CA ALA A 246 -26.78 -11.68 -1.93
C ALA A 246 -27.97 -12.54 -1.44
N LEU A 247 -27.83 -13.87 -1.49
CA LEU A 247 -28.86 -14.79 -1.02
C LEU A 247 -28.97 -14.80 0.51
N GLU A 248 -27.86 -14.75 1.25
CA GLU A 248 -27.89 -14.59 2.71
C GLU A 248 -28.42 -13.22 3.13
N GLY A 249 -28.08 -12.16 2.39
CA GLY A 249 -28.61 -10.82 2.62
C GLY A 249 -30.11 -10.72 2.39
N LEU A 250 -30.64 -11.48 1.43
CA LEU A 250 -32.07 -11.62 1.13
C LEU A 250 -32.77 -12.66 2.02
N GLY A 251 -32.06 -13.28 2.97
CA GLY A 251 -32.62 -14.33 3.84
C GLY A 251 -32.97 -15.65 3.12
N ARG A 252 -32.49 -15.84 1.89
CA ARG A 252 -32.71 -17.04 1.06
C ARG A 252 -31.73 -18.17 1.34
N LEU A 253 -30.65 -17.87 2.08
CA LEU A 253 -29.71 -18.85 2.61
C LEU A 253 -29.37 -18.46 4.05
N SER A 254 -29.29 -19.46 4.93
CA SER A 254 -28.79 -19.24 6.30
C SER A 254 -27.30 -18.92 6.25
N ARG A 255 -26.85 -17.91 7.00
CA ARG A 255 -25.42 -17.65 7.19
C ARG A 255 -24.78 -18.83 7.89
N ASP A 256 -23.87 -19.52 7.21
CA ASP A 256 -22.97 -20.46 7.88
C ASP A 256 -21.98 -19.64 8.72
N THR A 257 -22.31 -19.46 10.00
CA THR A 257 -21.45 -18.75 10.93
C THR A 257 -20.24 -19.61 11.31
N ALA A 258 -19.13 -18.98 11.71
CA ALA A 258 -17.99 -19.68 12.28
C ALA A 258 -18.39 -20.66 13.41
N ALA A 259 -19.50 -20.38 14.13
CA ALA A 259 -20.10 -21.29 15.09
C ALA A 259 -20.65 -22.58 14.44
N SER A 260 -21.42 -22.49 13.34
CA SER A 260 -21.97 -23.65 12.62
C SER A 260 -20.87 -24.53 12.01
N LEU A 261 -19.82 -23.90 11.45
CA LEU A 261 -18.65 -24.61 10.90
C LEU A 261 -17.76 -25.22 11.97
N SER A 262 -17.56 -24.53 13.10
CA SER A 262 -16.79 -25.07 14.23
C SER A 262 -17.47 -26.29 14.84
N GLY A 263 -18.81 -26.35 14.86
CA GLY A 263 -19.54 -27.54 15.29
C GLY A 263 -19.25 -28.76 14.40
N ARG A 264 -19.23 -28.58 13.07
CA ARG A 264 -19.05 -29.67 12.10
C ARG A 264 -17.60 -30.17 11.97
N HIS A 265 -16.61 -29.30 12.21
CA HIS A 265 -15.19 -29.58 11.95
C HIS A 265 -14.25 -29.28 13.13
N ARG A 266 -14.78 -29.28 14.36
CA ARG A 266 -14.05 -28.94 15.59
C ARG A 266 -12.73 -29.70 15.72
N ASP A 267 -12.75 -31.00 15.47
CA ASP A 267 -11.59 -31.87 15.63
C ASP A 267 -10.55 -31.68 14.52
N SER A 268 -10.99 -31.47 13.26
CA SER A 268 -10.07 -31.21 12.16
C SER A 268 -9.39 -29.85 12.29
N ILE A 269 -10.11 -28.82 12.78
CA ILE A 269 -9.55 -27.49 13.07
C ILE A 269 -8.56 -27.59 14.24
N ARG A 270 -8.87 -28.35 15.29
CA ARG A 270 -7.97 -28.58 16.43
C ARG A 270 -6.69 -29.29 16.00
N ALA A 271 -6.82 -30.40 15.28
CA ALA A 271 -5.69 -31.16 14.75
C ALA A 271 -4.81 -30.31 13.82
N ARG A 272 -5.42 -29.47 12.98
CA ARG A 272 -4.69 -28.56 12.09
C ARG A 272 -3.99 -27.42 12.85
N ARG A 273 -4.54 -26.95 13.98
CA ARG A 273 -3.88 -25.99 14.87
C ARG A 273 -2.69 -26.61 15.59
N GLU A 274 -2.82 -27.83 16.07
CA GLU A 274 -1.75 -28.58 16.73
C GLU A 274 -0.62 -28.90 15.74
N SER A 275 -0.93 -29.38 14.54
CA SER A 275 0.08 -29.63 13.51
C SER A 275 0.79 -28.35 13.05
N GLN A 276 0.09 -27.21 12.98
CA GLN A 276 0.72 -25.91 12.73
C GLN A 276 1.63 -25.46 13.87
N LYS A 277 1.26 -25.68 15.14
CA LYS A 277 2.12 -25.40 16.29
C LYS A 277 3.38 -26.25 16.25
N VAL A 278 3.23 -27.57 16.05
CA VAL A 278 4.34 -28.51 15.93
C VAL A 278 5.26 -28.11 14.78
N SER A 279 4.72 -27.82 13.59
CA SER A 279 5.53 -27.38 12.44
C SER A 279 6.27 -26.07 12.70
N ARG A 280 5.68 -25.12 13.45
CA ARG A 280 6.36 -23.88 13.86
C ARG A 280 7.49 -24.15 14.84
N GLU A 281 7.25 -25.00 15.84
CA GLU A 281 8.25 -25.42 16.82
C GLU A 281 9.40 -26.16 16.13
N SER A 282 9.10 -27.12 15.25
CA SER A 282 10.09 -27.83 14.44
C SER A 282 10.89 -26.88 13.57
N ARG A 283 10.27 -25.91 12.88
CA ARG A 283 11.00 -24.88 12.10
C ARG A 283 11.85 -23.94 12.96
N ARG A 284 11.49 -23.76 14.23
CA ARG A 284 12.25 -22.95 15.19
C ARG A 284 13.47 -23.74 15.68
N ILE A 285 13.27 -25.00 16.03
CA ILE A 285 14.32 -25.94 16.46
C ILE A 285 15.28 -26.22 15.31
N ASP A 286 14.78 -26.53 14.12
CA ASP A 286 15.59 -26.78 12.92
C ASP A 286 16.48 -25.56 12.60
N ARG A 287 15.99 -24.34 12.81
CA ARG A 287 16.80 -23.11 12.69
C ARG A 287 17.83 -22.91 13.80
N LEU A 288 17.55 -23.37 15.02
CA LEU A 288 18.54 -23.36 16.11
C LEU A 288 19.66 -24.39 15.84
N LEU A 289 19.31 -25.53 15.23
CA LEU A 289 20.23 -26.60 14.89
C LEU A 289 21.05 -26.33 13.61
N THR A 290 20.44 -25.71 12.59
CA THR A 290 21.11 -25.35 11.33
C THR A 290 21.89 -24.04 11.38
N GLY A 291 21.93 -23.37 12.53
CA GLY A 291 22.65 -22.11 12.77
C GLY A 291 24.18 -22.19 12.69
N SER A 292 24.77 -23.30 12.21
CA SER A 292 26.24 -23.48 12.15
C SER A 292 26.81 -23.85 10.77
N SER A 293 26.04 -23.85 9.66
CA SER A 293 26.63 -24.31 8.37
C SER A 293 26.16 -23.65 7.07
N LYS A 294 25.58 -22.44 7.09
CA LYS A 294 25.37 -21.67 5.85
C LYS A 294 26.01 -20.29 5.94
N GLN A 295 27.00 -20.06 5.08
CA GLN A 295 27.38 -18.73 4.61
C GLN A 295 26.19 -18.12 3.85
N ASP A 296 25.19 -17.66 4.57
CA ASP A 296 24.18 -16.77 4.01
C ASP A 296 24.81 -15.38 3.87
N HIS A 297 24.55 -14.75 2.72
CA HIS A 297 24.89 -13.36 2.47
C HIS A 297 24.35 -12.52 3.62
N ARG A 298 25.24 -12.12 4.54
CA ARG A 298 24.90 -11.19 5.61
C ARG A 298 24.33 -9.94 4.93
N PRO A 299 23.14 -9.44 5.31
CA PRO A 299 22.86 -8.03 5.06
C PRO A 299 24.06 -7.27 5.60
N THR A 300 24.60 -6.32 4.83
CA THR A 300 25.72 -5.50 5.28
C THR A 300 25.44 -5.02 6.70
N VAL A 301 26.46 -4.91 7.56
CA VAL A 301 26.28 -4.53 8.98
C VAL A 301 25.36 -3.31 9.11
N ARG A 302 25.50 -2.36 8.17
CA ARG A 302 24.57 -1.24 7.96
C ARG A 302 23.10 -1.62 7.83
N ALA A 303 22.72 -2.54 6.93
CA ALA A 303 21.32 -2.92 6.74
C ALA A 303 20.71 -3.62 7.97
N ALA A 304 21.51 -4.38 8.73
CA ALA A 304 21.06 -5.02 9.97
C ALA A 304 20.91 -4.01 11.13
N GLU A 305 21.84 -3.05 11.23
CA GLU A 305 21.77 -1.94 12.18
C GLU A 305 20.58 -1.02 11.87
N SER A 306 20.41 -0.62 10.61
CA SER A 306 19.27 0.18 10.17
C SER A 306 17.93 -0.53 10.44
N ALA A 307 17.86 -1.85 10.28
CA ALA A 307 16.64 -2.62 10.57
C ALA A 307 16.32 -2.72 12.07
N ARG A 308 17.34 -2.78 12.95
CA ARG A 308 17.14 -2.73 14.41
C ARG A 308 16.75 -1.34 14.87
N GLN A 309 17.46 -0.30 14.42
CA GLN A 309 17.11 1.09 14.69
C GLN A 309 15.66 1.37 14.27
N LEU A 310 15.28 1.02 13.03
CA LEU A 310 13.89 1.12 12.54
C LEU A 310 12.87 0.43 13.46
N ALA A 311 13.18 -0.74 14.01
CA ALA A 311 12.27 -1.47 14.90
C ALA A 311 12.08 -0.77 16.25
N ASP A 312 13.15 -0.20 16.80
CA ASP A 312 13.12 0.53 18.07
C ASP A 312 12.45 1.90 17.90
N VAL A 313 12.73 2.60 16.79
CA VAL A 313 12.00 3.80 16.35
C VAL A 313 10.51 3.51 16.25
N MET A 314 10.15 2.44 15.53
CA MET A 314 8.76 2.03 15.34
C MET A 314 8.06 1.76 16.66
N GLY A 315 8.75 1.13 17.62
CA GLY A 315 8.23 0.85 18.94
C GLY A 315 7.87 2.12 19.73
N SER A 316 8.84 3.02 19.89
CA SER A 316 8.65 4.26 20.65
C SER A 316 7.62 5.20 19.99
N PHE A 317 7.64 5.28 18.67
CA PHE A 317 6.73 6.10 17.89
C PHE A 317 5.27 5.62 18.00
N LEU A 318 5.00 4.32 17.84
CA LEU A 318 3.63 3.81 17.93
C LEU A 318 3.04 3.96 19.33
N GLU A 319 3.86 3.87 20.38
CA GLU A 319 3.44 4.21 21.74
C GLU A 319 3.06 5.69 21.88
N SER A 320 3.80 6.59 21.25
CA SER A 320 3.50 8.03 21.28
C SER A 320 2.19 8.39 20.56
N LEU A 321 1.90 7.73 19.43
CA LEU A 321 0.66 7.91 18.67
C LEU A 321 -0.56 7.49 19.48
N LEU A 322 -0.50 6.33 20.12
CA LEU A 322 -1.60 5.81 20.93
C LEU A 322 -1.89 6.69 22.15
N ARG A 323 -0.86 7.25 22.78
CA ARG A 323 -1.02 8.19 23.91
C ARG A 323 -1.75 9.47 23.52
N ARG A 324 -1.48 10.01 22.33
CA ARG A 324 -2.18 11.20 21.81
C ARG A 324 -3.64 10.91 21.45
N ALA A 325 -3.92 9.75 20.86
CA ALA A 325 -5.29 9.34 20.53
C ALA A 325 -6.16 9.00 21.78
N ALA A 326 -5.54 8.76 22.93
CA ALA A 326 -6.24 8.52 24.20
C ALA A 326 -6.57 9.80 24.99
N THR A 327 -6.09 10.97 24.53
CA THR A 327 -6.27 12.28 25.17
C THR A 327 -7.21 13.22 24.41
N GLU A 328 -7.75 12.77 23.27
CA GLU A 328 -8.84 13.42 22.50
C GLU A 328 -10.11 12.57 22.58
#